data_AF-A0A1C5J2R9-F1
#
_entry.id   AF-A0A1C5J2R9-F1
#
_cell.length_a   1.000
_cell.length_b   1.000
_cell.length_c   1.000
_cell.angle_alpha   90.00
_cell.angle_beta   90.00
_cell.angle_gamma   90.00
#
_symmetry.space_group_name_H-M   'P 1'
#
loop_
_entity.id
_entity.type
_entity.pdbx_description
1 polymer ?
#
loop_
_entity_poly.entity_id
_entity_poly.type
_entity_poly.pdbx_seq_one_letter_code
_entity_poly.pdbx_strand_id
1 'polypeptide(L)'
;MRVTTRTGSSPLPPTRRAAGLIAALALGAALLAGCSSEGASTDCGLDACTVTFDRGVDARANILGIEAKLIGTQDDQVTVEVAGEQVSLTMGQQAAEVGGFAVTLDAVTDQEVKIRVARSAGN
;
A
#
# COMPACT_ATOMS: atom_id res chain seq x y z
N MET A 1 8.77 -71.84 31.10
CA MET A 1 8.42 -70.50 31.63
C MET A 1 9.30 -69.49 30.91
N ARG A 2 8.69 -68.48 30.28
CA ARG A 2 9.23 -67.65 29.19
C ARG A 2 9.90 -66.40 29.77
N VAL A 3 11.14 -66.10 29.41
CA VAL A 3 11.78 -64.81 29.72
C VAL A 3 12.34 -64.24 28.42
N THR A 4 11.59 -63.32 27.82
CA THR A 4 11.99 -62.53 26.65
C THR A 4 12.47 -61.18 27.15
N THR A 5 13.76 -60.87 26.97
CA THR A 5 14.32 -59.53 27.14
C THR A 5 14.93 -59.09 25.82
N ARG A 6 14.40 -58.00 25.24
CA ARG A 6 15.18 -57.13 24.37
C ARG A 6 14.59 -55.71 24.38
N THR A 7 15.36 -54.84 25.02
CA THR A 7 15.47 -53.37 24.94
C THR A 7 14.58 -52.65 23.92
N GLY A 8 13.70 -51.78 24.44
CA GLY A 8 13.00 -50.78 23.66
C GLY A 8 13.93 -49.64 23.25
N SER A 9 14.04 -49.42 21.94
CA SER A 9 14.66 -48.25 21.35
C SER A 9 13.54 -47.24 21.06
N SER A 10 13.40 -46.17 21.86
CA SER A 10 12.47 -45.08 21.54
C SER A 10 13.03 -44.25 20.38
N PRO A 11 12.31 -44.10 19.24
CA PRO A 11 12.69 -43.13 18.23
C PRO A 11 12.38 -41.72 18.71
N LEU A 12 13.33 -40.79 18.55
CA LEU A 12 13.15 -39.37 18.83
C LEU A 12 12.02 -38.79 17.98
N PRO A 13 11.23 -37.82 18.48
CA PRO A 13 10.14 -37.23 17.71
C PRO A 13 10.69 -36.41 16.52
N PRO A 14 10.02 -36.42 15.36
CA PRO A 14 10.39 -35.60 14.21
C PRO A 14 9.89 -34.16 14.39
N THR A 15 10.53 -33.38 15.26
CA THR A 15 10.31 -31.92 15.31
C THR A 15 11.15 -31.23 14.25
N ARG A 16 10.80 -31.38 12.97
CA ARG A 16 11.42 -30.61 11.88
C ARG A 16 10.48 -30.33 10.72
N ARG A 17 9.32 -29.69 10.94
CA ARG A 17 8.59 -28.96 9.87
C ARG A 17 7.76 -27.81 10.42
N ALA A 18 8.43 -26.78 10.95
CA ALA A 18 7.76 -25.51 11.27
C ALA A 18 8.72 -24.31 11.22
N ALA A 19 9.74 -24.33 10.36
CA ALA A 19 10.74 -23.26 10.27
C ALA A 19 10.88 -22.66 8.86
N GLY A 20 9.82 -22.74 8.03
CA GLY A 20 9.86 -22.27 6.64
C GLY A 20 8.99 -21.05 6.32
N LEU A 21 8.07 -20.65 7.21
CA LEU A 21 7.04 -19.66 6.87
C LEU A 21 7.39 -18.21 7.24
N ILE A 22 8.52 -17.95 7.91
CA ILE A 22 8.87 -16.61 8.40
C ILE A 22 9.73 -15.82 7.39
N ALA A 23 10.39 -16.50 6.43
CA ALA A 23 11.29 -15.83 5.48
C ALA A 23 10.56 -15.15 4.30
N ALA A 24 9.28 -15.44 4.05
CA ALA A 24 8.52 -14.85 2.94
C ALA A 24 8.04 -13.41 3.24
N LEU A 25 7.91 -13.03 4.51
CA LEU A 25 7.44 -11.70 4.90
C LEU A 25 8.54 -10.61 4.81
N ALA A 26 9.82 -11.01 4.81
CA ALA A 26 10.94 -10.06 4.77
C ALA A 26 11.19 -9.46 3.37
N LEU A 27 10.87 -10.17 2.28
CA LEU A 27 11.05 -9.65 0.92
C LEU A 27 9.89 -8.75 0.46
N GLY A 28 8.72 -8.78 1.11
CA GLY A 28 7.62 -7.85 0.82
C GLY A 28 7.90 -6.43 1.30
N ALA A 29 8.65 -6.28 2.41
CA ALA A 29 8.95 -4.98 3.01
C ALA A 29 9.97 -4.15 2.22
N ALA A 30 10.85 -4.79 1.43
CA ALA A 30 11.90 -4.09 0.69
C ALA A 30 11.40 -3.32 -0.53
N LEU A 31 10.25 -3.69 -1.10
CA LEU A 31 9.64 -2.98 -2.24
C LEU A 31 8.88 -1.69 -1.80
N LEU A 32 8.60 -1.54 -0.50
CA LEU A 32 7.90 -0.39 0.07
C LEU A 32 8.85 0.79 0.38
N ALA A 33 10.15 0.63 0.21
CA ALA A 33 11.16 1.65 0.54
C ALA A 33 11.14 2.90 -0.37
N GLY A 34 10.23 2.98 -1.35
CA GLY A 34 10.06 4.12 -2.24
C GLY A 34 8.95 5.09 -1.84
N CYS A 35 8.09 4.73 -0.89
CA CYS A 35 7.03 5.61 -0.41
C CYS A 35 7.47 6.38 0.82
N SER A 36 7.53 7.70 0.70
CA SER A 36 7.70 8.60 1.83
C SER A 36 6.49 9.51 1.89
N SER A 37 5.86 9.63 3.05
CA SER A 37 4.66 10.43 3.21
C SER A 37 4.73 11.25 4.51
N GLU A 38 4.24 12.48 4.43
CA GLU A 38 4.17 13.43 5.55
C GLU A 38 2.72 13.94 5.63
N GLY A 39 2.03 13.70 6.75
CA GLY A 39 0.59 14.00 6.86
C GLY A 39 -0.30 13.15 5.94
N ALA A 40 0.22 12.01 5.48
CA ALA A 40 -0.49 11.08 4.62
C ALA A 40 -0.04 9.63 4.87
N SER A 41 -0.91 8.68 4.59
CA SER A 41 -0.62 7.24 4.59
C SER A 41 -0.73 6.68 3.18
N THR A 42 0.26 5.91 2.74
CA THR A 42 0.30 5.31 1.40
C THR A 42 0.26 3.79 1.48
N ASP A 43 -0.65 3.17 0.74
CA ASP A 43 -0.74 1.73 0.55
C ASP A 43 -0.51 1.39 -0.93
N CYS A 44 0.67 0.85 -1.25
CA CYS A 44 1.11 0.61 -2.63
C CYS A 44 1.13 -0.88 -2.97
N GLY A 45 0.44 -1.23 -4.05
CA GLY A 45 0.65 -2.46 -4.81
C GLY A 45 1.72 -2.29 -5.89
N LEU A 46 1.76 -3.23 -6.84
CA LEU A 46 2.74 -3.25 -7.93
C LEU A 46 2.53 -2.09 -8.93
N ASP A 47 1.27 -1.80 -9.25
CA ASP A 47 0.91 -0.89 -10.34
C ASP A 47 0.02 0.28 -9.88
N ALA A 48 -0.40 0.26 -8.61
CA ALA A 48 -1.31 1.25 -8.05
C ALA A 48 -1.02 1.50 -6.57
N CYS A 49 -1.27 2.73 -6.14
CA CYS A 49 -1.12 3.18 -4.78
C CYS A 49 -2.36 3.93 -4.31
N THR A 50 -2.82 3.62 -3.11
CA THR A 50 -3.89 4.35 -2.42
C THR A 50 -3.24 5.30 -1.43
N VAL A 51 -3.57 6.58 -1.53
CA VAL A 51 -3.03 7.64 -0.69
C VAL A 51 -4.17 8.20 0.15
N THR A 52 -3.99 8.20 1.46
CA THR A 52 -4.91 8.80 2.42
C THR A 52 -4.25 10.05 2.97
N PHE A 53 -4.76 11.22 2.61
CA PHE A 53 -4.29 12.50 3.14
C PHE A 53 -5.12 12.91 4.35
N ASP A 54 -4.46 13.33 5.43
CA ASP A 54 -5.11 13.92 6.58
C ASP A 54 -5.55 15.36 6.24
N ARG A 55 -6.77 15.74 6.60
CA ARG A 55 -7.27 17.11 6.37
C ARG A 55 -6.74 18.06 7.45
N GLY A 56 -6.50 19.31 7.05
CA GLY A 56 -6.07 20.37 7.97
C GLY A 56 -4.55 20.43 8.23
N VAL A 57 -3.76 19.63 7.52
CA VAL A 57 -2.29 19.68 7.54
C VAL A 57 -1.75 19.82 6.12
N ASP A 58 -0.50 20.28 5.97
CA ASP A 58 0.22 20.25 4.70
C ASP A 58 0.60 18.81 4.34
N ALA A 59 -0.32 18.08 3.72
CA ALA A 59 -0.19 16.66 3.42
C ALA A 59 0.46 16.43 2.03
N ARG A 60 1.54 15.65 2.01
CA ARG A 60 2.25 15.26 0.78
C ARG A 60 2.73 13.81 0.86
N ALA A 61 2.80 13.15 -0.29
CA ALA A 61 3.29 11.78 -0.39
C ALA A 61 4.07 11.60 -1.69
N ASN A 62 5.27 11.04 -1.60
CA ASN A 62 6.05 10.60 -2.73
C ASN A 62 5.76 9.14 -3.00
N ILE A 63 5.19 8.83 -4.17
CA ILE A 63 4.61 7.55 -4.53
C ILE A 63 5.06 7.19 -5.95
N LEU A 64 5.55 5.97 -6.16
CA LEU A 64 6.02 5.52 -7.49
C LEU A 64 7.08 6.44 -8.13
N GLY A 65 7.78 7.27 -7.34
CA GLY A 65 8.77 8.24 -7.82
C GLY A 65 8.22 9.61 -8.22
N ILE A 66 6.94 9.89 -7.96
CA ILE A 66 6.32 11.20 -8.16
C ILE A 66 5.75 11.75 -6.85
N GLU A 67 5.69 13.07 -6.71
CA GLU A 67 5.04 13.72 -5.58
C GLU A 67 3.54 13.89 -5.86
N ALA A 68 2.73 13.53 -4.87
CA ALA A 68 1.31 13.80 -4.78
C ALA A 68 1.03 14.69 -3.55
N LYS A 69 0.43 15.84 -3.76
CA LYS A 69 0.16 16.83 -2.72
C LYS A 69 -1.31 17.21 -2.69
N LEU A 70 -1.88 17.30 -1.50
CA LEU A 70 -3.22 17.84 -1.33
C LEU A 70 -3.14 19.38 -1.35
N ILE A 71 -3.79 20.01 -2.32
CA ILE A 71 -3.84 21.48 -2.45
C ILE A 71 -5.08 22.03 -1.76
N GLY A 72 -6.22 21.35 -1.93
CA GLY A 72 -7.47 21.82 -1.37
C GLY A 72 -8.58 20.79 -1.50
N THR A 73 -9.59 20.97 -0.67
CA THR A 73 -10.81 20.16 -0.67
C THR A 73 -12.00 21.09 -0.54
N GLN A 74 -12.99 20.93 -1.41
CA GLN A 74 -14.20 21.73 -1.46
C GLN A 74 -15.39 20.80 -1.72
N ASP A 75 -16.22 20.60 -0.70
CA ASP A 75 -17.35 19.66 -0.72
C ASP A 75 -16.92 18.26 -1.22
N ASP A 76 -17.42 17.82 -2.36
CA ASP A 76 -17.12 16.52 -2.98
C ASP A 76 -15.97 16.58 -4.02
N GLN A 77 -15.32 17.74 -4.14
CA GLN A 77 -14.20 18.00 -5.04
C GLN A 77 -12.89 18.13 -4.26
N VAL A 78 -11.83 17.56 -4.82
CA VAL A 78 -10.49 17.57 -4.26
C VAL A 78 -9.52 18.05 -5.33
N THR A 79 -8.75 19.07 -5.02
CA THR A 79 -7.63 19.51 -5.86
C THR A 79 -6.34 18.93 -5.29
N VAL A 80 -5.69 18.10 -6.09
CA VAL A 80 -4.38 17.52 -5.79
C VAL A 80 -3.38 17.92 -6.85
N GLU A 81 -2.12 18.05 -6.47
CA GLU A 81 -1.01 18.18 -7.40
C GLU A 81 -0.34 16.82 -7.53
N VAL A 82 -0.24 16.30 -8.74
CA VAL A 82 0.36 14.99 -9.02
C VAL A 82 1.42 15.19 -10.10
N ALA A 83 2.66 14.79 -9.80
CA ALA A 83 3.81 14.99 -10.68
C ALA A 83 4.03 16.47 -11.08
N GLY A 84 3.69 17.41 -10.19
CA GLY A 84 3.82 18.86 -10.43
C GLY A 84 2.68 19.49 -11.24
N GLU A 85 1.62 18.74 -11.53
CA GLU A 85 0.45 19.23 -12.26
C GLU A 85 -0.81 19.16 -11.38
N GLN A 86 -1.57 20.26 -11.31
CA GLN A 86 -2.77 20.35 -10.49
C GLN A 86 -3.98 19.78 -11.21
N VAL A 87 -4.67 18.85 -10.56
CA VAL A 87 -5.87 18.20 -11.06
C VAL A 87 -6.98 18.27 -10.01
N SER A 88 -8.19 18.59 -10.49
CA SER A 88 -9.39 18.52 -9.67
C SER A 88 -10.11 17.21 -9.92
N LEU A 89 -10.29 16.44 -8.86
CA LEU A 89 -11.00 15.18 -8.84
C LEU A 89 -12.36 15.38 -8.18
N THR A 90 -13.38 14.71 -8.68
CA THR A 90 -14.74 14.77 -8.13
C THR A 90 -15.20 13.37 -7.78
N MET A 91 -15.87 13.21 -6.65
CA MET A 91 -16.26 11.90 -6.15
C MET A 91 -17.19 11.18 -7.13
N GLY A 92 -16.93 9.90 -7.39
CA GLY A 92 -17.72 9.07 -8.31
C GLY A 92 -17.52 9.39 -9.81
N GLN A 93 -16.60 10.29 -10.17
CA GLN A 93 -16.20 10.50 -11.56
C GLN A 93 -15.12 9.52 -12.00
N GLN A 94 -14.90 9.47 -13.31
CA GLN A 94 -13.83 8.69 -13.92
C GLN A 94 -12.45 9.19 -13.47
N ALA A 95 -11.45 8.31 -13.57
CA ALA A 95 -10.07 8.67 -13.28
C ALA A 95 -9.62 9.85 -14.17
N ALA A 96 -8.91 10.79 -13.56
CA ALA A 96 -8.23 11.86 -14.29
C ALA A 96 -6.82 11.40 -14.65
N GLU A 97 -6.43 11.62 -15.90
CA GLU A 97 -5.12 11.24 -16.42
C GLU A 97 -4.13 12.40 -16.27
N VAL A 98 -3.05 12.20 -15.51
CA VAL A 98 -2.04 13.22 -15.22
C VAL A 98 -0.65 12.58 -15.22
N GLY A 99 0.26 13.08 -16.07
CA GLY A 99 1.65 12.61 -16.08
C GLY A 99 1.83 11.11 -16.37
N GLY A 100 0.87 10.46 -17.04
CA GLY A 100 0.88 9.00 -17.27
C GLY A 100 0.36 8.17 -16.09
N PHE A 101 -0.37 8.79 -15.17
CA PHE A 101 -1.05 8.15 -14.06
C PHE A 101 -2.55 8.43 -14.10
N ALA A 102 -3.33 7.42 -13.74
CA ALA A 102 -4.77 7.47 -13.59
C ALA A 102 -5.07 7.76 -12.11
N VAL A 103 -5.62 8.94 -11.84
CA VAL A 103 -5.89 9.42 -10.49
C VAL A 103 -7.39 9.44 -10.26
N THR A 104 -7.84 8.72 -9.24
CA THR A 104 -9.26 8.61 -8.88
C THR A 104 -9.47 9.05 -7.44
N LEU A 105 -10.62 9.69 -7.18
CA LEU A 105 -11.05 10.00 -5.83
C LEU A 105 -11.91 8.86 -5.29
N ASP A 106 -11.36 8.13 -4.31
CA ASP A 106 -12.02 6.97 -3.69
C ASP A 106 -12.96 7.41 -2.55
N ALA A 107 -12.53 8.35 -1.70
CA ALA A 107 -13.37 8.87 -0.62
C ALA A 107 -12.98 10.29 -0.18
N VAL A 108 -13.98 11.06 0.26
CA VAL A 108 -13.80 12.35 0.95
C VAL A 108 -14.58 12.30 2.25
N THR A 109 -13.92 12.65 3.36
CA THR A 109 -14.56 12.75 4.68
C THR A 109 -14.13 14.06 5.34
N ASP A 110 -14.66 14.33 6.53
CA ASP A 110 -14.26 15.51 7.32
C ASP A 110 -12.82 15.43 7.82
N GLN A 111 -12.26 14.21 7.93
CA GLN A 111 -10.95 13.97 8.53
C GLN A 111 -9.89 13.57 7.51
N GLU A 112 -10.29 12.86 6.46
CA GLU A 112 -9.38 12.20 5.51
C GLU A 112 -9.88 12.32 4.07
N VAL A 113 -8.93 12.34 3.12
CA VAL A 113 -9.19 12.23 1.68
C VAL A 113 -8.42 11.05 1.15
N LYS A 114 -9.12 10.13 0.47
CA LYS A 114 -8.52 8.95 -0.15
C LYS A 114 -8.52 9.08 -1.65
N ILE A 115 -7.33 9.12 -2.24
CA ILE A 115 -7.14 9.03 -3.68
C ILE A 115 -6.47 7.72 -4.03
N ARG A 116 -6.73 7.24 -5.24
CA ARG A 116 -6.04 6.12 -5.84
C ARG A 116 -5.26 6.63 -7.03
N VAL A 117 -3.96 6.34 -7.06
CA VAL A 117 -3.05 6.66 -8.15
C VAL A 117 -2.61 5.34 -8.76
N ALA A 118 -3.06 5.05 -9.98
CA ALA A 118 -2.62 3.89 -10.74
C ALA A 118 -1.72 4.34 -11.88
N ARG A 119 -0.73 3.52 -12.24
CA ARG A 119 0.02 3.73 -13.46
C ARG A 119 -0.96 3.57 -14.63
N SER A 120 -1.12 4.60 -15.45
CA SER A 120 -1.98 4.46 -16.62
C SER A 120 -1.34 3.41 -17.51
N ALA A 121 -2.07 2.33 -17.76
CA ALA A 121 -1.71 1.39 -18.81
C ALA A 121 -1.92 2.10 -20.15
N GLY A 122 -1.05 3.06 -20.47
CA GLY A 122 -0.84 3.48 -21.84
C GLY A 122 -0.44 2.22 -22.61
N ASN A 123 -1.27 1.86 -23.58
CA ASN A 123 -1.10 0.68 -24.45
C ASN A 123 0.36 0.41 -24.84
#